data_AF-A0A2R6LNU2-F1
#
_entry.id   AF-A0A2R6LNU2-F1
#
_cell.length_a   1.000
_cell.length_b   1.000
_cell.length_c   1.000
_cell.angle_alpha   90.00
_cell.angle_beta   90.00
_cell.angle_gamma   90.00
#
_symmetry.space_group_name_H-M   'P 1'
#
loop_
_entity.id
_entity.type
_entity.pdbx_description
1 polymer ?
#
loop_
_entity_poly.entity_id
_entity_poly.type
_entity_poly.pdbx_seq_one_letter_code
_entity_poly.pdbx_strand_id
1 'polypeptide(L)'
;MSEPLPDVQSSRPEVGVGLSQVGVSGVEKQVRLARNGDTEALTATFDAHVDLPARRKGADMSRNVEVIDAVLGDAVGDTPTRVEDICGDVAAALLERHAYTTSAEVHMRGTMTETGRTPATDRPTT
;
A
#
# COMPACT_ATOMS: atom_id res chain seq x y z
N MET A 1 14.79 -4.01 43.83
CA MET A 1 13.80 -4.90 43.18
C MET A 1 12.99 -4.00 42.29
N SER A 2 13.32 -3.93 41.00
CA SER A 2 12.61 -3.08 40.05
C SER A 2 11.29 -3.75 39.68
N GLU A 3 10.16 -3.12 39.98
CA GLU A 3 8.84 -3.62 39.60
C GLU A 3 8.72 -3.61 38.07
N PRO A 4 8.29 -4.73 37.44
CA PRO A 4 8.08 -4.75 36.00
C PRO A 4 6.97 -3.76 35.65
N LEU A 5 7.26 -2.87 34.70
CA LEU A 5 6.30 -1.87 34.24
C LEU A 5 5.01 -2.57 33.79
N PRO A 6 3.82 -2.04 34.16
CA PRO A 6 2.56 -2.64 33.76
C PRO A 6 2.48 -2.71 32.25
N ASP A 7 2.04 -3.85 31.73
CA ASP A 7 1.88 -4.08 30.29
C ASP A 7 0.76 -3.19 29.72
N VAL A 8 1.15 -1.97 29.32
CA VAL A 8 0.27 -0.97 28.69
C VAL A 8 -0.14 -1.35 27.26
N GLN A 9 0.45 -2.40 26.67
CA GLN A 9 0.03 -2.92 25.36
C GLN A 9 -1.24 -3.76 25.48
N SER A 10 -1.53 -4.27 26.68
CA SER A 10 -2.68 -5.14 26.98
C SER A 10 -3.83 -4.41 27.70
N SER A 11 -3.66 -3.14 28.08
CA SER A 11 -4.66 -2.39 28.85
C SER A 11 -5.68 -1.66 27.97
N ARG A 12 -6.94 -1.60 28.44
CA ARG A 12 -8.01 -0.83 27.78
C ARG A 12 -7.76 0.66 28.00
N PRO A 13 -7.80 1.50 26.95
CA PRO A 13 -7.59 2.93 27.10
C PRO A 13 -8.79 3.61 27.76
N GLU A 14 -8.53 4.56 28.65
CA GLU A 14 -9.56 5.39 29.30
C GLU A 14 -10.24 6.36 28.31
N VAL A 15 -9.60 6.68 27.18
CA VAL A 15 -10.17 7.45 26.07
C VAL A 15 -9.91 6.73 24.74
N GLY A 16 -10.99 6.29 24.11
CA GLY A 16 -10.97 5.58 22.82
C GLY A 16 -10.99 6.53 21.63
N VAL A 17 -9.89 7.22 21.33
CA VAL A 17 -9.70 7.78 19.98
C VAL A 17 -9.33 6.61 19.08
N GLY A 18 -10.28 6.14 18.27
CA GLY A 18 -10.03 5.07 17.33
C GLY A 18 -9.01 5.52 16.29
N LEU A 19 -7.88 4.82 16.18
CA LEU A 19 -7.14 4.82 14.91
C LEU A 19 -8.10 4.20 13.90
N SER A 20 -8.66 5.03 13.01
CA SER A 20 -9.64 4.54 12.04
C SER A 20 -9.00 3.57 11.03
N GLN A 21 -7.69 3.69 10.79
CA GLN A 21 -6.95 2.94 9.78
C GLN A 21 -5.50 2.68 10.23
N VAL A 22 -4.88 1.62 9.70
CA VAL A 22 -3.44 1.32 9.81
C VAL A 22 -2.88 0.86 8.48
N GLY A 23 -1.63 1.20 8.23
CA GLY A 23 -0.85 0.50 7.22
C GLY A 23 0.48 1.17 6.96
N VAL A 24 0.93 1.13 5.72
CA VAL A 24 2.24 1.65 5.30
C VAL A 24 2.07 2.75 4.27
N SER A 25 3.04 3.66 4.24
CA SER A 25 3.08 4.78 3.30
C SER A 25 4.48 4.96 2.78
N GLY A 26 4.60 5.50 1.57
CA GLY A 26 5.89 5.82 0.98
C GLY A 26 6.69 4.60 0.52
N VAL A 27 6.04 3.46 0.25
CA VAL A 27 6.74 2.25 -0.19
C VAL A 27 7.06 2.38 -1.67
N GLU A 28 8.34 2.56 -2.00
CA GLU A 28 8.79 2.67 -3.39
C GLU A 28 9.02 1.28 -4.01
N LYS A 29 8.39 1.02 -5.16
CA LYS A 29 8.56 -0.23 -5.93
C LYS A 29 8.67 0.08 -7.42
N GLN A 30 9.46 -0.72 -8.13
CA GLN A 30 9.51 -0.69 -9.58
C GLN A 30 8.41 -1.59 -10.13
N VAL A 31 7.51 -1.05 -10.94
CA VAL A 31 6.42 -1.79 -11.59
C VAL A 31 6.62 -1.85 -13.09
N ARG A 32 6.08 -2.88 -13.74
CA ARG A 32 5.94 -2.94 -15.20
C ARG A 32 4.46 -2.84 -15.56
N LEU A 33 4.10 -1.78 -16.28
CA LEU A 33 2.73 -1.53 -16.69
C LEU A 33 2.51 -1.93 -18.14
N ALA A 34 1.44 -2.69 -18.38
CA ALA A 34 0.94 -2.95 -19.73
C ALA A 34 0.02 -1.81 -20.16
N ARG A 35 0.45 -1.01 -21.15
CA ARG A 35 -0.33 0.14 -21.66
C ARG A 35 -0.19 0.24 -23.17
N ASN A 36 -1.31 0.42 -23.88
CA ASN A 36 -1.34 0.62 -25.34
C ASN A 36 -0.64 -0.47 -26.17
N GLY A 37 -0.49 -1.69 -25.64
CA GLY A 37 0.24 -2.77 -26.29
C GLY A 37 1.76 -2.78 -26.02
N ASP A 38 2.26 -1.78 -25.31
CA ASP A 38 3.64 -1.67 -24.86
C ASP A 38 3.77 -1.96 -23.35
N THR A 39 4.99 -2.26 -22.93
CA THR A 39 5.35 -2.44 -21.51
C THR A 39 6.29 -1.33 -21.09
N GLU A 40 5.88 -0.55 -20.09
CA GLU A 40 6.69 0.53 -19.54
C GLU A 40 7.03 0.24 -18.08
N ALA A 41 8.31 0.42 -17.71
CA ALA A 41 8.74 0.30 -16.33
C ALA A 41 8.77 1.68 -15.67
N LEU A 42 8.18 1.81 -14.48
CA LEU A 42 8.23 3.04 -13.71
C LEU A 42 8.41 2.77 -12.21
N THR A 43 9.02 3.73 -11.52
CA THR A 43 9.07 3.75 -10.07
C THR A 43 7.76 4.36 -9.55
N ALA A 44 7.04 3.59 -8.73
CA ALA A 44 5.82 4.02 -8.09
C ALA A 44 5.97 4.00 -6.57
N THR A 45 5.28 4.93 -5.93
CA THR A 45 5.09 4.99 -4.49
C THR A 45 3.74 4.41 -4.14
N PHE A 46 3.72 3.49 -3.18
CA PHE A 46 2.54 2.84 -2.67
C PHE A 46 2.24 3.30 -1.25
N ASP A 47 0.95 3.57 -1.01
CA ASP A 47 0.36 3.70 0.31
C ASP A 47 -0.75 2.66 0.43
N ALA A 48 -0.79 1.90 1.52
CA ALA A 48 -1.80 0.87 1.73
C ALA A 48 -2.30 0.91 3.17
N HIS A 49 -3.63 0.90 3.33
CA HIS A 49 -4.31 1.11 4.60
C HIS A 49 -5.49 0.15 4.76
N VAL A 50 -5.70 -0.35 5.98
CA VAL A 50 -6.83 -1.20 6.36
C VAL A 50 -7.53 -0.61 7.58
N ASP A 51 -8.85 -0.78 7.68
CA ASP A 51 -9.61 -0.29 8.83
C ASP A 51 -9.31 -1.07 10.11
N LEU A 52 -9.26 -0.34 11.24
CA LEU A 52 -8.99 -0.94 12.54
C LEU A 52 -10.21 -0.87 13.45
N PRO A 53 -10.68 -2.01 13.99
CA PRO A 53 -11.71 -1.99 15.00
C PRO A 53 -11.15 -1.36 16.29
N ALA A 54 -11.91 -0.44 16.89
CA ALA A 54 -11.55 0.35 18.07
C ALA A 54 -11.11 -0.45 19.32
N ARG A 55 -11.27 -1.78 19.31
CA ARG A 55 -10.93 -2.69 20.41
C ARG A 55 -9.53 -3.31 20.33
N ARG A 56 -8.77 -3.14 19.23
CA ARG A 56 -7.39 -3.63 19.12
C ARG A 56 -6.39 -2.49 19.29
N LYS A 57 -5.71 -2.45 20.44
CA LYS A 57 -4.56 -1.57 20.68
C LYS A 57 -3.27 -2.39 20.76
N GLY A 58 -2.18 -1.81 20.28
CA GLY A 58 -0.83 -2.06 20.78
C GLY A 58 -0.03 -3.19 20.12
N ALA A 59 -0.42 -4.44 20.32
CA ALA A 59 0.50 -5.57 20.08
C ALA A 59 0.55 -6.10 18.63
N ASP A 60 -0.52 -5.93 17.84
CA ASP A 60 -0.62 -6.49 16.47
C ASP A 60 -0.18 -5.52 15.36
N MET A 61 0.20 -4.27 15.68
CA MET A 61 0.41 -3.23 14.65
C MET A 61 1.67 -3.47 13.81
N SER A 62 2.79 -3.87 14.42
CA SER A 62 4.01 -4.20 13.67
C SER A 62 3.78 -5.37 12.72
N ARG A 63 3.07 -6.40 13.19
CA ARG A 63 2.70 -7.56 12.39
C ARG A 63 1.78 -7.19 11.22
N ASN A 64 0.84 -6.28 11.44
CA ASN A 64 -0.02 -5.79 10.35
C ASN A 64 0.79 -5.01 9.30
N VAL A 65 1.69 -4.13 9.72
CA VAL A 65 2.60 -3.41 8.83
C VAL A 65 3.47 -4.36 8.02
N GLU A 66 4.04 -5.39 8.64
CA GLU A 66 4.83 -6.42 7.95
C GLU A 66 4.01 -7.21 6.93
N VAL A 67 2.78 -7.57 7.28
CA VAL A 67 1.86 -8.28 6.37
C VAL A 67 1.50 -7.41 5.17
N ILE A 68 1.26 -6.12 5.37
CA ILE A 68 0.96 -5.16 4.30
C ILE A 68 2.17 -4.97 3.38
N ASP A 69 3.37 -4.81 3.93
CA ASP A 69 4.60 -4.68 3.12
C ASP A 69 4.89 -5.95 2.30
N ALA A 70 4.66 -7.14 2.89
CA ALA A 70 4.79 -8.40 2.17
C ALA A 70 3.80 -8.50 1.01
N VAL A 71 2.52 -8.16 1.23
CA VAL A 71 1.49 -8.16 0.16
C VAL A 71 1.87 -7.18 -0.96
N LEU A 72 2.33 -5.98 -0.61
CA LEU A 72 2.83 -5.00 -1.60
C LEU A 72 4.04 -5.53 -2.36
N GLY A 73 4.92 -6.29 -1.71
CA GLY A 73 6.05 -6.95 -2.36
C GLY A 73 5.62 -8.01 -3.36
N ASP A 74 4.68 -8.88 -2.97
CA ASP A 74 4.21 -10.00 -3.80
C ASP A 74 3.39 -9.54 -5.01
N ALA A 75 2.63 -8.45 -4.88
CA ALA A 75 1.81 -7.91 -5.96
C ALA A 75 2.62 -7.25 -7.08
N VAL A 76 3.84 -6.81 -6.79
CA VAL A 76 4.72 -6.18 -7.78
C VAL A 76 5.63 -7.25 -8.40
N GLY A 77 5.08 -7.97 -9.37
CA GLY A 77 5.79 -8.98 -10.14
C GLY A 77 6.51 -8.43 -11.39
N ASP A 78 7.26 -9.32 -12.06
CA ASP A 78 7.93 -9.03 -13.34
C ASP A 78 6.96 -8.95 -14.54
N THR A 79 5.70 -9.35 -14.36
CA THR A 79 4.70 -9.42 -15.44
C THR A 79 4.08 -8.05 -15.70
N PRO A 80 3.97 -7.62 -16.97
CA PRO A 80 3.25 -6.40 -17.33
C PRO A 80 1.78 -6.51 -16.96
N THR A 81 1.31 -5.61 -16.09
CA THR A 81 -0.05 -5.63 -15.55
C THR A 81 -0.66 -4.22 -15.55
N ARG A 82 -1.98 -4.09 -15.50
CA ARG A 82 -2.64 -2.77 -15.41
C ARG A 82 -2.56 -2.27 -13.97
N VAL A 83 -2.55 -0.95 -13.79
CA VAL A 83 -2.46 -0.34 -12.44
C VAL A 83 -3.60 -0.80 -11.53
N GLU A 84 -4.80 -0.92 -12.10
CA GLU A 84 -6.01 -1.33 -11.40
C GLU A 84 -5.92 -2.77 -10.88
N ASP A 85 -5.25 -3.64 -11.64
CA ASP A 85 -5.07 -5.03 -11.25
C ASP A 85 -4.06 -5.11 -10.08
N ILE A 86 -2.95 -4.37 -10.14
CA ILE A 86 -1.97 -4.31 -9.04
C ILE A 86 -2.63 -3.82 -7.75
N CYS A 87 -3.31 -2.67 -7.80
CA CYS A 87 -3.99 -2.13 -6.61
C CYS A 87 -5.12 -3.04 -6.12
N GLY A 88 -5.85 -3.67 -7.05
CA GLY A 88 -6.93 -4.61 -6.74
C GLY A 88 -6.43 -5.87 -6.05
N ASP A 89 -5.36 -6.47 -6.55
CA ASP A 89 -4.73 -7.67 -5.99
C ASP A 89 -4.18 -7.39 -4.59
N VAL A 90 -3.51 -6.24 -4.40
CA VAL A 90 -3.07 -5.81 -3.06
C VAL A 90 -4.27 -5.64 -2.13
N ALA A 91 -5.31 -4.92 -2.54
CA ALA A 91 -6.48 -4.67 -1.70
C ALA A 91 -7.19 -5.98 -1.33
N ALA A 92 -7.37 -6.89 -2.28
CA ALA A 92 -7.98 -8.20 -2.05
C ALA A 92 -7.14 -9.03 -1.05
N ALA A 93 -5.83 -9.12 -1.27
CA ALA A 93 -4.93 -9.84 -0.37
C ALA A 93 -4.89 -9.24 1.04
N LEU A 94 -5.03 -7.92 1.18
CA LEU A 94 -5.18 -7.26 2.47
C LEU A 94 -6.50 -7.66 3.15
N LEU A 95 -7.63 -7.61 2.46
CA LEU A 95 -8.92 -8.05 3.03
C LEU A 95 -8.89 -9.52 3.48
N GLU A 96 -8.27 -10.40 2.69
CA GLU A 96 -8.14 -11.82 3.01
C GLU A 96 -7.27 -12.07 4.25
N ARG A 97 -6.13 -11.38 4.37
CA ARG A 97 -5.19 -11.54 5.48
C ARG A 97 -5.66 -10.85 6.76
N HIS A 98 -6.49 -9.83 6.63
CA HIS A 98 -7.03 -9.05 7.75
C HIS A 98 -8.53 -9.30 7.93
N ALA A 99 -8.93 -10.51 8.33
CA ALA A 99 -10.34 -10.90 8.49
C ALA A 99 -11.19 -10.03 9.46
N TYR A 100 -10.56 -9.12 10.21
CA TYR A 100 -11.23 -8.15 11.09
C TYR A 100 -11.53 -6.82 10.39
N THR A 101 -11.03 -6.64 9.18
CA THR A 101 -11.12 -5.43 8.37
C THR A 101 -12.31 -5.56 7.41
N THR A 102 -12.99 -4.44 7.17
CA THR A 102 -14.09 -4.36 6.19
C THR A 102 -13.72 -3.54 4.96
N SER A 103 -12.61 -2.81 5.02
CA SER A 103 -12.14 -1.87 4.01
C SER A 103 -10.61 -1.94 3.89
N ALA A 104 -10.13 -1.98 2.65
CA ALA A 104 -8.72 -1.81 2.32
C ALA A 104 -8.60 -0.73 1.24
N GLU A 105 -7.72 0.24 1.45
CA GLU A 105 -7.42 1.32 0.53
C GLU A 105 -5.96 1.20 0.08
N VAL A 106 -5.75 1.20 -1.23
CA VAL A 106 -4.42 1.12 -1.84
C VAL A 106 -4.28 2.27 -2.83
N HIS A 107 -3.26 3.08 -2.64
CA HIS A 107 -2.90 4.18 -3.52
C HIS A 107 -1.56 3.91 -4.16
N MET A 108 -1.53 3.93 -5.49
CA MET A 108 -0.30 3.90 -6.26
C MET A 108 -0.13 5.25 -6.95
N ARG A 109 1.04 5.88 -6.77
CA ARG A 109 1.43 7.12 -7.45
C ARG A 109 2.72 6.89 -8.21
N GLY A 110 2.73 7.22 -9.49
CA GLY A 110 3.93 7.12 -10.33
C GLY A 110 4.00 8.29 -11.30
N THR A 111 5.21 8.63 -11.71
CA THR A 111 5.44 9.64 -12.76
C THR A 111 5.77 8.92 -14.06
N MET A 112 5.03 9.25 -15.12
CA MET A 112 5.22 8.72 -16.45
C MET A 112 5.65 9.86 -17.38
N THR A 113 6.66 9.62 -18.21
CA THR A 113 7.08 10.58 -19.24
C THR A 113 6.50 10.15 -20.58
N GLU A 114 5.63 10.97 -21.17
CA GLU A 114 5.12 10.74 -22.52
C GLU A 114 5.92 11.57 -23.54
N THR A 115 6.49 10.91 -24.55
CA THR A 115 7.15 11.61 -25.67
C THR A 115 6.10 12.15 -26.63
N GLY A 116 5.82 13.45 -26.55
CA GLY A 116 4.97 14.17 -27.51
C GLY A 116 5.67 14.48 -28.85
N ARG A 117 4.91 15.01 -29.81
CA ARG A 117 5.45 15.58 -31.05
C ARG A 117 5.08 17.05 -31.19
N THR A 118 6.01 17.85 -31.69
CA THR A 118 5.78 19.28 -31.95
C THR A 118 4.77 19.47 -33.09
N PRO A 119 3.69 20.26 -32.91
CA PRO A 119 2.61 20.36 -33.91
C PRO A 119 3.05 20.88 -35.29
N ALA A 120 4.08 21.73 -35.32
CA ALA A 120 4.54 22.37 -36.55
C ALA A 120 5.68 21.61 -37.26
N THR A 121 6.48 20.83 -36.52
CA THR A 121 7.70 20.21 -37.06
C THR A 121 7.76 18.69 -36.89
N ASP A 122 6.75 18.09 -36.23
CA ASP A 122 6.65 16.66 -35.93
C ASP A 122 7.89 16.07 -35.22
N ARG A 123 8.70 16.94 -34.61
CA ARG A 123 9.89 16.53 -33.84
C ARG A 123 9.48 16.01 -32.47
N PRO A 124 10.10 14.93 -31.97
CA PRO A 124 9.84 14.39 -30.65
C PRO A 124 10.25 15.39 -29.55
N THR A 125 9.46 15.48 -28.48
CA THR A 125 9.77 16.23 -27.27
C THR A 125 10.26 15.28 -26.18
N THR A 126 11.46 15.50 -25.66
CA THR A 126 12.01 14.80 -24.50
C THR A 126 11.41 15.33 -23.20
#